data_AF-A0A0P7BF82-F1
#
_entry.id   AF-A0A0P7BF82-F1
#
_cell.length_a   1.000
_cell.length_b   1.000
_cell.length_c   1.000
_cell.angle_alpha   90.00
_cell.angle_beta   90.00
_cell.angle_gamma   90.00
#
_symmetry.space_group_name_H-M   'P 1'
#
loop_
_entity.id
_entity.type
_entity.pdbx_description
1 polymer ?
#
loop_
_entity_poly.entity_id
_entity_poly.type
_entity_poly.pdbx_seq_one_letter_code
_entity_poly.pdbx_strand_id
1 'polypeptide(L)'
;MTVLTIPKSLPSPEEFEALVSKYKAFRLLSLQLSPESFGSTYAREVGFSDDQWTLRVSNPLATSIVEVSTSISASSHPDSDLDHVQLILKKEWLASLTLIGPLDRDAATKAFESESHPKAELVLNAEAKWHFFLNAIVRKQGCIKAGVGAKGEDPAGYGLGE
;
A
#
# COMPACT_ATOMS: atom_id res chain seq x y z
N MET A 1 8.49 -13.53 -0.95
CA MET A 1 7.54 -12.39 -0.93
C MET A 1 6.21 -12.90 -0.42
N THR A 2 5.58 -12.21 0.54
CA THR A 2 4.25 -12.56 1.07
C THR A 2 3.34 -11.34 1.00
N VAL A 3 2.11 -11.52 0.51
CA VAL A 3 1.12 -10.44 0.39
C VAL A 3 0.02 -10.66 1.42
N LEU A 4 -0.25 -9.66 2.25
CA LEU A 4 -1.15 -9.75 3.40
C LEU A 4 -2.12 -8.57 3.43
N THR A 5 -3.36 -8.79 3.86
CA THR A 5 -4.33 -7.73 4.11
C THR A 5 -4.17 -7.20 5.53
N ILE A 6 -4.11 -5.88 5.68
CA ILE A 6 -4.07 -5.21 6.99
C ILE A 6 -5.41 -5.41 7.70
N PRO A 7 -5.42 -5.93 8.94
CA PRO A 7 -6.64 -6.10 9.72
C PRO A 7 -7.21 -4.74 10.17
N LYS A 8 -8.54 -4.68 10.30
CA LYS A 8 -9.27 -3.44 10.67
C LYS A 8 -9.29 -3.15 12.16
N SER A 9 -9.07 -4.18 12.95
CA SER A 9 -8.93 -4.15 14.39
C SER A 9 -8.03 -5.30 14.81
N LEU A 10 -7.39 -5.14 15.95
CA LEU A 10 -6.68 -6.21 16.63
C LEU A 10 -7.22 -6.33 18.07
N PRO A 11 -7.22 -7.54 18.66
CA PRO A 11 -7.65 -7.72 20.05
C PRO A 11 -6.76 -6.98 21.05
N SER A 12 -5.46 -6.89 20.75
CA SER A 12 -4.50 -6.14 21.57
C SER A 12 -4.46 -4.67 21.14
N PRO A 13 -4.78 -3.72 22.04
CA PRO A 13 -4.67 -2.29 21.73
C PRO A 13 -3.24 -1.88 21.38
N GLU A 14 -2.24 -2.42 22.07
CA GLU A 14 -0.82 -2.13 21.83
C GLU A 14 -0.39 -2.57 20.43
N GLU A 15 -0.79 -3.77 20.00
CA GLU A 15 -0.51 -4.25 18.65
C GLU A 15 -1.23 -3.41 17.58
N PHE A 16 -2.43 -2.94 17.89
CA PHE A 16 -3.18 -2.06 16.99
C PHE A 16 -2.52 -0.68 16.85
N GLU A 17 -2.07 -0.08 17.94
CA GLU A 17 -1.30 1.16 17.92
C GLU A 17 0.01 1.00 17.15
N ALA A 18 0.72 -0.11 17.35
CA ALA A 18 1.92 -0.44 16.59
C ALA A 18 1.63 -0.58 15.08
N LEU A 19 0.51 -1.20 14.71
CA LEU A 19 0.06 -1.31 13.33
C LEU A 19 -0.24 0.06 12.72
N VAL A 20 -0.97 0.93 13.43
CA VAL A 20 -1.30 2.29 12.98
C VAL A 20 -0.04 3.12 12.79
N SER A 21 0.89 3.07 13.75
CA SER A 21 2.18 3.76 13.67
C SER A 21 3.00 3.30 12.46
N LYS A 22 3.06 1.99 12.22
CA LYS A 22 3.75 1.42 11.06
C LYS A 22 3.10 1.84 9.74
N TYR A 23 1.77 1.81 9.67
CA TYR A 23 1.02 2.27 8.50
C TYR A 23 1.30 3.76 8.21
N LYS A 24 1.25 4.62 9.23
CA LYS A 24 1.57 6.05 9.15
C LYS A 24 2.99 6.26 8.60
N ALA A 25 3.99 5.61 9.19
CA ALA A 25 5.38 5.74 8.76
C ALA A 25 5.57 5.31 7.31
N PHE A 26 5.01 4.16 6.90
CA PHE A 26 5.11 3.67 5.52
C PHE A 26 4.41 4.60 4.52
N ARG A 27 3.20 5.08 4.86
CA ARG A 27 2.43 6.00 4.02
C ARG A 27 3.18 7.31 3.78
N LEU A 28 3.71 7.91 4.84
CA LEU A 28 4.46 9.16 4.75
C LEU A 28 5.75 9.01 3.94
N LEU A 29 6.50 7.92 4.15
CA LEU A 29 7.67 7.60 3.33
C LEU A 29 7.29 7.46 1.85
N SER A 30 6.20 6.74 1.58
CA SER A 30 5.76 6.49 0.20
C SER A 30 5.35 7.78 -0.51
N LEU A 31 4.68 8.71 0.18
CA LEU A 31 4.36 10.05 -0.32
C LEU A 31 5.59 10.88 -0.69
N GLN A 32 6.73 10.67 -0.01
CA GLN A 32 7.98 11.34 -0.35
C GLN A 32 8.68 10.68 -1.55
N LEU A 33 8.61 9.35 -1.66
CA LEU A 33 9.29 8.60 -2.70
C LEU A 33 8.57 8.64 -4.06
N SER A 34 7.24 8.69 -4.06
CA SER A 34 6.42 8.60 -5.27
C SER A 34 5.16 9.46 -5.15
N PRO A 35 5.26 10.78 -4.94
CA PRO A 35 4.13 11.67 -4.69
C PRO A 35 3.04 11.60 -5.76
N GLU A 36 3.41 11.39 -7.02
CA GLU A 36 2.51 11.26 -8.18
C GLU A 36 1.59 10.04 -8.11
N SER A 37 1.96 9.03 -7.29
CA SER A 37 1.13 7.84 -7.08
C SER A 37 -0.04 8.09 -6.13
N PHE A 38 -0.10 9.25 -5.47
CA PHE A 38 -1.05 9.57 -4.41
C PHE A 38 -1.95 10.75 -4.76
N GLY A 39 -3.23 10.66 -4.38
CA GLY A 39 -4.17 11.81 -4.41
C GLY A 39 -4.01 12.79 -3.24
N SER A 40 -2.86 12.81 -2.57
CA SER A 40 -2.58 13.62 -1.38
C SER A 40 -1.08 13.91 -1.30
N THR A 41 -0.66 14.79 -0.39
CA THR A 41 0.74 15.24 -0.29
C THR A 41 1.34 14.96 1.09
N TYR A 42 2.66 14.74 1.15
CA TYR A 42 3.38 14.58 2.42
C TYR A 42 3.13 15.77 3.38
N ALA A 43 3.21 17.00 2.85
CA ALA A 43 3.03 18.22 3.64
C ALA A 43 1.66 18.30 4.32
N ARG A 44 0.62 17.72 3.69
CA ARG A 44 -0.71 17.61 4.27
C ARG A 44 -0.79 16.47 5.28
N GLU A 45 -0.35 15.28 4.91
CA GLU A 45 -0.57 14.08 5.73
C GLU A 45 0.30 14.06 6.99
N VAL A 46 1.48 14.70 7.00
CA VAL A 46 2.34 14.78 8.19
C VAL A 46 1.66 15.49 9.36
N GLY A 47 0.72 16.40 9.07
CA GLY A 47 -0.07 17.12 10.08
C GLY A 47 -1.28 16.35 10.63
N PHE A 48 -1.54 15.13 10.16
CA PHE A 48 -2.67 14.34 10.65
C PHE A 48 -2.48 13.87 12.09
N SER A 49 -3.55 13.94 12.87
CA SER A 49 -3.60 13.41 14.24
C SER A 49 -3.59 11.88 14.24
N ASP A 50 -3.24 11.29 15.39
CA ASP A 50 -3.23 9.84 15.54
C ASP A 50 -4.63 9.22 15.39
N ASP A 51 -5.69 9.95 15.75
CA ASP A 51 -7.08 9.55 15.48
C ASP A 51 -7.36 9.45 13.97
N GLN A 52 -6.86 10.39 13.17
CA GLN A 52 -7.02 10.35 11.72
C GLN A 52 -6.28 9.16 11.10
N TRP A 53 -5.10 8.80 11.63
CA TRP A 53 -4.37 7.61 11.20
C TRP A 53 -5.09 6.33 11.59
N THR A 54 -5.60 6.27 12.82
CA THR A 54 -6.41 5.17 13.32
C THR A 54 -7.64 4.95 12.44
N LEU A 55 -8.40 6.01 12.14
CA LEU A 55 -9.57 5.97 11.27
C LEU A 55 -9.26 5.46 9.87
N ARG A 56 -8.08 5.77 9.31
CA ARG A 56 -7.67 5.26 7.99
C ARG A 56 -7.43 3.75 8.00
N VAL A 57 -6.80 3.22 9.04
CA VAL A 57 -6.55 1.77 9.18
C VAL A 57 -7.87 1.04 9.42
N SER A 58 -8.72 1.55 10.31
CA SER A 58 -9.98 0.93 10.70
C SER A 58 -11.14 1.18 9.74
N ASN A 59 -10.96 2.03 8.71
CA ASN A 59 -12.02 2.34 7.75
C ASN A 59 -12.58 1.05 7.12
N PRO A 60 -13.88 0.72 7.33
CA PRO A 60 -14.48 -0.49 6.81
C PRO A 60 -14.63 -0.49 5.28
N LEU A 61 -14.60 0.69 4.65
CA LEU A 61 -14.63 0.85 3.19
C LEU A 61 -13.25 0.79 2.55
N ALA A 62 -12.17 0.85 3.33
CA ALA A 62 -10.82 0.73 2.78
C ALA A 62 -10.35 -0.72 2.91
N THR A 63 -9.62 -1.25 1.94
CA THR A 63 -8.89 -2.51 2.05
C THR A 63 -7.42 -2.21 1.76
N SER A 64 -6.58 -2.29 2.78
CA SER A 64 -5.14 -2.07 2.64
C SER A 64 -4.42 -3.41 2.61
N ILE A 65 -3.60 -3.60 1.58
CA ILE A 65 -2.83 -4.81 1.30
C ILE A 65 -1.36 -4.40 1.31
N VAL A 66 -0.51 -5.24 1.90
CA VAL A 66 0.94 -5.00 1.98
C VAL A 66 1.72 -6.18 1.46
N GLU A 67 2.80 -5.89 0.75
CA GLU A 67 3.85 -6.84 0.43
C GLU A 67 4.90 -6.78 1.55
N VAL A 68 5.20 -7.91 2.18
CA VAL A 68 6.25 -8.00 3.21
C VAL A 68 7.46 -8.80 2.72
N SER A 69 8.63 -8.42 3.21
CA SER A 69 9.89 -9.12 2.95
C SER A 69 9.88 -10.52 3.54
N THR A 70 10.30 -11.50 2.75
CA THR A 70 10.52 -12.89 3.20
C THR A 70 11.97 -13.13 3.57
N SER A 71 12.69 -12.12 4.05
CA SER A 71 14.05 -12.34 4.55
C SER A 71 13.97 -13.40 5.64
N ILE A 72 14.60 -14.54 5.35
CA ILE A 72 14.93 -15.59 6.31
C ILE A 72 15.81 -14.87 7.34
N SER A 73 15.22 -14.45 8.46
CA SER A 73 16.01 -13.89 9.54
C SER A 73 16.95 -14.99 10.00
N ALA A 74 18.21 -14.66 10.30
CA ALA A 74 19.18 -15.56 10.92
C ALA A 74 18.78 -15.96 12.37
N SER A 75 17.51 -15.77 12.74
CA SER A 75 16.90 -16.30 13.94
C SER A 75 16.55 -17.76 13.68
N SER A 76 16.86 -18.62 14.64
CA SER A 76 16.72 -20.08 14.61
C SER A 76 15.28 -20.61 14.44
N HIS A 77 14.30 -19.76 14.13
CA HIS A 77 12.90 -20.13 13.95
C HIS A 77 12.43 -19.70 12.56
N PRO A 78 11.89 -20.63 11.76
CA PRO A 78 11.40 -20.32 10.43
C PRO A 78 10.19 -19.39 10.50
N ASP A 79 10.10 -18.46 9.56
CA ASP A 79 8.97 -17.52 9.40
C ASP A 79 7.60 -18.19 9.27
N SER A 80 7.58 -19.51 9.07
CA SER A 80 6.38 -20.35 9.00
C SER A 80 5.54 -20.37 10.28
N ASP A 81 6.12 -19.97 11.42
CA ASP A 81 5.43 -20.02 12.72
C ASP A 81 4.74 -18.70 13.09
N LEU A 82 4.97 -17.63 12.32
CA LEU A 82 4.32 -16.33 12.55
C LEU A 82 2.96 -16.28 11.87
N ASP A 83 1.92 -15.88 12.61
CA ASP A 83 0.64 -15.56 12.01
C ASP A 83 0.71 -14.29 11.14
N HIS A 84 -0.37 -14.01 10.40
CA HIS A 84 -0.43 -12.86 9.50
C HIS A 84 -0.22 -11.51 10.20
N VAL A 85 -0.73 -11.36 11.42
CA VAL A 85 -0.59 -10.12 12.20
C VAL A 85 0.87 -9.92 12.58
N GLN A 86 1.51 -10.97 13.07
CA GLN A 86 2.92 -10.96 13.45
C GLN A 86 3.83 -10.71 12.24
N LEU A 87 3.50 -11.27 11.07
CA LEU A 87 4.20 -10.97 9.82
C LEU A 87 4.07 -9.49 9.45
N ILE A 88 2.87 -8.92 9.50
CA ILE A 88 2.62 -7.50 9.22
C ILE A 88 3.38 -6.60 10.18
N LEU A 89 3.38 -6.90 11.48
CA LEU A 89 4.02 -6.07 12.51
C LEU A 89 5.55 -6.19 12.47
N LYS A 90 6.11 -7.39 12.28
CA LYS A 90 7.55 -7.65 12.42
C LYS A 90 8.34 -7.51 11.13
N LYS A 91 7.76 -7.84 9.96
CA LYS A 91 8.49 -7.83 8.69
C LYS A 91 8.47 -6.46 8.04
N GLU A 92 9.52 -6.14 7.29
CA GLU A 92 9.58 -4.91 6.51
C GLU A 92 8.53 -4.92 5.40
N TRP A 93 7.79 -3.81 5.27
CA TRP A 93 6.86 -3.62 4.16
C TRP A 93 7.65 -3.13 2.95
N LEU A 94 7.47 -3.84 1.85
CA LEU A 94 8.09 -3.53 0.57
C LEU A 94 7.18 -2.69 -0.29
N ALA A 95 5.86 -2.93 -0.24
CA ALA A 95 4.84 -2.19 -0.96
C ALA A 95 3.51 -2.18 -0.22
N SER A 96 2.65 -1.21 -0.55
CA SER A 96 1.27 -1.15 -0.06
C SER A 96 0.31 -0.80 -1.18
N LEU A 97 -0.88 -1.38 -1.15
CA LEU A 97 -2.02 -1.09 -2.00
C LEU A 97 -3.23 -0.80 -1.10
N THR A 98 -3.84 0.38 -1.21
CA THR A 98 -5.14 0.65 -0.59
C THR A 98 -6.20 0.71 -1.67
N LEU A 99 -7.28 -0.05 -1.49
CA LEU A 99 -8.51 -0.01 -2.29
C LEU A 99 -9.60 0.65 -1.44
N ILE A 100 -10.49 1.44 -2.02
CA ILE A 100 -11.63 2.04 -1.31
C ILE A 100 -12.91 1.63 -2.04
N GLY A 101 -13.90 1.10 -1.33
CA GLY A 101 -15.20 0.73 -1.88
C GLY A 101 -15.92 -0.35 -1.06
N PRO A 102 -17.13 -0.76 -1.49
CA PRO A 102 -17.90 -0.21 -2.61
C PRO A 102 -18.44 1.19 -2.29
N LEU A 103 -18.40 2.09 -3.27
CA LEU A 103 -19.04 3.41 -3.21
C LEU A 103 -20.16 3.43 -4.24
N ASP A 104 -21.30 4.06 -3.93
CA ASP A 104 -22.25 4.45 -4.97
C ASP A 104 -21.63 5.52 -5.90
N ARG A 105 -22.25 5.76 -7.07
CA ARG A 105 -21.70 6.67 -8.09
C ARG A 105 -21.49 8.10 -7.56
N ASP A 106 -22.41 8.59 -6.74
CA ASP A 106 -22.38 9.97 -6.26
C ASP A 106 -21.31 10.11 -5.17
N ALA A 107 -21.16 9.09 -4.31
CA ALA A 107 -20.08 8.97 -3.35
C ALA A 107 -18.71 8.84 -4.04
N ALA A 108 -18.61 8.06 -5.13
CA ALA A 108 -17.37 7.91 -5.90
C ALA A 108 -16.97 9.21 -6.63
N THR A 109 -17.94 9.93 -7.19
CA THR A 109 -17.71 11.23 -7.85
C THR A 109 -17.23 12.27 -6.84
N LYS A 110 -17.88 12.34 -5.66
CA LYS A 110 -17.43 13.19 -4.55
C LYS A 110 -16.07 12.77 -3.99
N ALA A 111 -15.77 11.46 -3.92
CA ALA A 111 -14.47 10.95 -3.48
C ALA A 111 -13.32 11.32 -4.42
N PHE A 112 -13.61 11.41 -5.72
CA PHE A 112 -12.64 11.79 -6.74
C PHE A 112 -12.43 13.31 -6.78
N GLU A 113 -13.51 14.09 -6.64
CA GLU A 113 -13.47 15.56 -6.68
C GLU A 113 -12.97 16.18 -5.36
N SER A 114 -13.23 15.52 -4.24
CA SER A 114 -12.67 15.92 -2.95
C SER A 114 -11.45 15.05 -2.68
N GLU A 115 -10.27 15.65 -2.67
CA GLU A 115 -9.02 15.04 -2.16
C GLU A 115 -9.10 14.63 -0.66
N SER A 116 -10.29 14.66 -0.07
CA SER A 116 -10.58 14.35 1.32
C SER A 116 -11.41 13.07 1.38
N HIS A 117 -11.00 12.13 2.23
CA HIS A 117 -11.71 10.86 2.45
C HIS A 117 -13.21 11.11 2.69
N PRO A 118 -14.11 10.60 1.86
CA PRO A 118 -15.54 10.77 2.10
C PRO A 118 -15.97 9.93 3.30
N LYS A 119 -16.72 10.54 4.21
CA LYS A 119 -17.64 9.81 5.10
C LYS A 119 -18.82 9.36 4.23
N ALA A 120 -18.72 8.22 3.56
CA ALA A 120 -19.84 7.65 2.82
C ALA A 120 -20.65 6.74 3.77
N GLU A 121 -21.91 7.11 3.97
CA GLU A 121 -22.91 6.30 4.68
C GLU A 121 -23.39 5.16 3.77
N LEU A 122 -23.54 3.97 4.33
CA LEU A 122 -23.68 2.72 3.58
C LEU A 122 -25.10 2.61 2.98
N VAL A 123 -25.26 2.82 1.67
CA VAL A 123 -26.47 2.41 0.95
C VAL A 123 -26.09 1.26 0.00
N LEU A 124 -26.43 0.04 0.41
CA LEU A 124 -26.19 -1.17 -0.39
C LEU A 124 -27.31 -1.31 -1.43
N ASN A 125 -27.09 -0.77 -2.62
CA ASN A 125 -27.95 -0.96 -3.78
C ASN A 125 -27.36 -2.07 -4.66
N ALA A 126 -28.19 -2.92 -5.26
CA ALA A 126 -27.80 -4.05 -6.10
C ALA A 126 -27.00 -3.70 -7.38
N GLU A 127 -26.72 -2.41 -7.63
CA GLU A 127 -25.93 -1.89 -8.76
C GLU A 127 -24.63 -1.22 -8.32
N ALA A 128 -24.02 -1.67 -7.21
CA ALA A 128 -22.75 -1.12 -6.74
C ALA A 128 -21.67 -1.22 -7.82
N LYS A 129 -21.31 -0.08 -8.42
CA LYS A 129 -20.17 0.03 -9.32
C LYS A 129 -18.89 0.11 -8.49
N TRP A 130 -18.00 -0.84 -8.70
CA TRP A 130 -16.73 -0.90 -8.00
C TRP A 130 -15.78 0.17 -8.55
N HIS A 131 -15.61 1.27 -7.81
CA HIS A 131 -14.59 2.27 -8.09
C HIS A 131 -13.42 2.02 -7.16
N PHE A 132 -12.32 1.50 -7.69
CA PHE A 132 -11.10 1.26 -6.92
C PHE A 132 -10.15 2.45 -7.09
N PHE A 133 -9.73 3.04 -5.97
CA PHE A 133 -8.66 4.02 -5.97
C PHE A 133 -7.35 3.33 -5.66
N LEU A 134 -6.49 3.11 -6.66
CA LEU A 134 -5.12 2.64 -6.45
C LEU A 134 -4.31 3.77 -5.82
N ASN A 135 -4.05 3.68 -4.52
CA ASN A 135 -3.43 4.79 -3.80
C ASN A 135 -1.89 4.85 -3.92
N ALA A 136 -1.21 3.75 -4.29
CA ALA A 136 0.19 3.68 -4.79
C ALA A 136 0.66 2.22 -4.91
N ILE A 137 1.77 1.98 -5.63
CA ILE A 137 2.64 0.81 -5.47
C ILE A 137 4.06 1.37 -5.30
N VAL A 138 4.57 1.41 -4.08
CA VAL A 138 5.95 1.85 -3.83
C VAL A 138 6.76 0.63 -3.48
N ARG A 139 7.86 0.36 -4.20
CA ARG A 139 8.89 -0.60 -3.76
C ARG A 139 10.08 0.15 -3.19
N LYS A 140 10.50 -0.18 -1.96
CA LYS A 140 11.71 0.41 -1.37
C LYS A 140 12.93 0.19 -2.29
N GLN A 141 13.62 1.27 -2.64
CA GLN A 141 14.80 1.23 -3.54
C GLN A 141 15.89 0.33 -2.92
N GLY A 142 16.35 -0.68 -3.68
CA GLY A 142 17.37 -1.66 -3.25
C GLY A 142 16.92 -3.13 -3.27
N CYS A 143 15.63 -3.40 -3.48
CA CYS A 143 15.09 -4.76 -3.60
C CYS A 143 15.05 -5.29 -5.05
N ILE A 144 15.62 -4.57 -6.02
CA ILE A 144 15.81 -5.07 -7.38
C ILE A 144 17.03 -5.99 -7.38
N LYS A 145 16.88 -7.26 -6.98
CA LYS A 145 17.80 -8.29 -7.46
C LYS A 145 17.44 -8.56 -8.92
N ALA A 146 18.43 -8.30 -9.78
CA ALA A 146 18.43 -8.49 -11.21
C ALA A 146 17.54 -9.66 -11.67
N GLY A 147 16.45 -9.32 -12.35
CA GLY A 147 15.89 -10.20 -13.37
C GLY A 147 16.93 -10.29 -14.47
N VAL A 148 17.45 -11.51 -14.65
CA VAL A 148 18.37 -11.94 -15.69
C VAL A 148 18.14 -11.19 -17.01
N GLY A 149 19.20 -10.53 -17.49
CA GLY A 149 19.22 -10.00 -18.84
C GLY A 149 19.19 -11.14 -19.86
N ALA A 150 18.34 -11.00 -20.87
CA ALA A 150 18.61 -11.48 -22.22
C ALA A 150 18.22 -10.32 -23.14
N LYS A 151 19.19 -9.44 -23.40
CA LYS A 151 20.06 -9.41 -24.58
C LYS A 151 19.40 -8.60 -25.70
N GLY A 152 19.82 -7.34 -25.81
CA GLY A 152 19.79 -6.67 -27.10
C GLY A 152 20.72 -7.42 -28.04
N GLU A 153 20.20 -7.80 -29.20
CA GLU A 153 21.01 -8.04 -30.38
C GLU A 153 20.93 -6.79 -31.23
N ASP A 154 22.02 -6.04 -31.21
CA ASP A 154 22.38 -5.07 -32.22
C ASP A 154 23.66 -5.62 -32.85
N PRO A 155 23.67 -6.04 -34.12
CA PRO A 155 24.91 -6.28 -34.83
C PRO A 155 25.23 -5.09 -35.74
N ALA A 156 26.26 -4.36 -35.32
CA ALA A 156 27.40 -3.87 -36.11
C ALA A 156 27.15 -3.50 -37.58
N GLY A 157 27.42 -2.22 -37.89
CA GLY A 157 27.37 -1.68 -39.25
C GLY A 157 28.46 -2.14 -40.20
N TYR A 158 28.28 -1.75 -41.45
CA TYR A 158 29.31 -1.52 -42.46
C TYR A 158 28.83 -0.37 -43.37
N GLY A 159 29.69 0.63 -43.59
CA GLY A 159 29.55 1.60 -44.67
C GLY A 159 30.24 1.12 -45.96
N LEU A 160 30.32 2.05 -46.92
CA LEU A 160 30.75 1.94 -48.34
C LEU A 160 29.57 1.50 -49.24
N GLY A 161 29.10 2.26 -50.23
CA GLY A 161 29.77 3.20 -51.12
C GLY A 161 29.94 2.51 -52.47
N GLU A 162 29.04 2.80 -53.41
CA GLU A 162 29.21 3.05 -54.86
C GLU A 162 27.86 3.55 -55.43
#